data_AF-A0A3B6B0U2-F1
#
_entry.id   AF-A0A3B6B0U2-F1
#
_cell.length_a   1.000
_cell.length_b   1.000
_cell.length_c   1.000
_cell.angle_alpha   90.00
_cell.angle_beta   90.00
_cell.angle_gamma   90.00
#
_symmetry.space_group_name_H-M   'P 1'
#
loop_
_entity.id
_entity.type
_entity.pdbx_description
1 polymer ?
#
loop_
_entity_poly.entity_id
_entity_poly.type
_entity_poly.pdbx_seq_one_letter_code
_entity_poly.pdbx_strand_id
1 'polypeptide(L)'
;MALLQPSFNGALLDKDDDDDSAGSYKCTNAAVAKMMRLWNYKDGSGLGAQGQGIIVPIQPAVRRRRRAGIGHRDKPYDNGLQVAPPLSPVEDDLDECREWEAVVGALRLERECHEKTLTLLREMKLHGDSSVETADALAAIVKSGEVLQGKRALGAWKAALPPSTVRYIVDKVLSPRLAVEAQQWRPSWDPECDDWLRPWIPLIGHLPESLYDVVESKISSAGHDIVRPWKDYFDPAHWELFARRHVLPELTRLMRELRMTPPKQTDSSLHMAMLWAPLLHAEDVLSILEETEFFDKWESALRHWLQSAKPSYGEAVAWCTGWKKLFTPELLADEHVLARLDAGAAMVDQETQDLDSLLGYSW
;
A
#
# COMPACT_ATOMS: atom_id res chain seq x y z
N MET A 1 -6.28 50.83 34.17
CA MET A 1 -5.41 50.35 35.28
C MET A 1 -6.30 49.83 36.41
N ALA A 2 -5.96 48.64 36.92
CA ALA A 2 -6.34 48.01 38.20
C ALA A 2 -7.84 47.79 38.48
N LEU A 3 -8.33 46.54 38.41
CA LEU A 3 -8.25 45.44 39.39
C LEU A 3 -9.20 45.61 40.59
N LEU A 4 -10.24 44.77 40.63
CA LEU A 4 -10.98 44.40 41.83
C LEU A 4 -11.18 42.88 41.78
N GLN A 5 -10.48 42.14 42.64
CA GLN A 5 -11.04 40.92 43.22
C GLN A 5 -12.07 41.32 44.28
N PRO A 6 -13.06 40.47 44.58
CA PRO A 6 -12.88 39.62 45.76
C PRO A 6 -13.52 38.21 45.70
N SER A 7 -12.78 37.28 46.32
CA SER A 7 -13.19 36.25 47.31
C SER A 7 -14.41 35.35 47.08
N PHE A 8 -14.09 34.05 47.01
CA PHE A 8 -14.94 32.87 47.21
C PHE A 8 -15.50 32.77 48.65
N ASN A 9 -16.78 32.37 48.81
CA ASN A 9 -17.16 31.08 49.40
C ASN A 9 -18.68 30.82 49.43
N GLY A 10 -19.07 29.73 48.76
CA GLY A 10 -19.94 28.66 49.30
C GLY A 10 -21.42 28.93 49.57
N ALA A 11 -22.31 28.34 48.76
CA ALA A 11 -23.30 27.37 49.25
C ALA A 11 -24.04 26.68 48.08
N LEU A 12 -23.90 25.34 48.07
CA LEU A 12 -24.93 24.35 47.75
C LEU A 12 -25.42 24.26 46.28
N LEU A 13 -24.63 23.56 45.46
CA LEU A 13 -25.16 22.82 44.31
C LEU A 13 -25.26 21.34 44.66
N ASP A 14 -26.31 20.75 44.11
CA ASP A 14 -26.78 19.39 44.31
C ASP A 14 -25.71 18.31 44.11
N LYS A 15 -25.93 17.21 44.82
CA LYS A 15 -25.14 15.97 44.84
C LYS A 15 -24.68 15.54 43.44
N ASP A 16 -23.36 15.47 43.27
CA ASP A 16 -22.71 14.69 42.22
C ASP A 16 -22.90 13.20 42.53
N ASP A 17 -23.60 12.49 41.65
CA ASP A 17 -23.56 11.03 41.57
C ASP A 17 -22.26 10.64 40.84
N ASP A 18 -21.19 10.39 41.60
CA ASP A 18 -19.95 9.77 41.12
C ASP A 18 -20.21 8.29 40.76
N ASP A 19 -20.72 8.04 39.55
CA ASP A 19 -20.79 6.70 38.96
C ASP A 19 -19.61 6.51 37.98
N ASP A 20 -18.43 6.29 38.55
CA ASP A 20 -17.19 5.94 37.83
C ASP A 20 -17.25 4.48 37.35
N SER A 21 -18.16 4.22 36.42
CA SER A 21 -18.44 2.87 35.90
C SER A 21 -17.39 2.44 34.86
N ALA A 22 -16.84 1.24 35.03
CA ALA A 22 -15.85 0.67 34.12
C ALA A 22 -16.43 0.49 32.71
N GLY A 23 -15.77 1.05 31.69
CA GLY A 23 -16.27 1.12 30.31
C GLY A 23 -17.00 2.43 29.97
N SER A 24 -17.03 3.41 30.88
CA SER A 24 -17.54 4.75 30.61
C SER A 24 -16.55 5.58 29.79
N TYR A 25 -16.99 6.20 28.69
CA TYR A 25 -16.17 7.14 27.92
C TYR A 25 -16.33 8.60 28.38
N LYS A 26 -17.10 8.86 29.45
CA LYS A 26 -17.30 10.21 30.03
C LYS A 26 -15.98 10.89 30.43
N CYS A 27 -14.95 10.11 30.71
CA CYS A 27 -13.60 10.60 31.07
C CYS A 27 -12.63 10.69 29.87
N THR A 28 -13.10 10.57 28.61
CA THR A 28 -12.25 10.62 27.40
C THR A 28 -12.35 11.95 26.65
N ASN A 29 -11.34 12.27 25.83
CA ASN A 29 -11.32 13.49 25.02
C ASN A 29 -12.48 13.50 23.99
N ALA A 30 -13.04 14.68 23.70
CA ALA A 30 -14.22 14.89 22.85
C ALA A 30 -14.09 14.28 21.45
N ALA A 31 -12.90 14.25 20.87
CA ALA A 31 -12.64 13.61 19.58
C ALA A 31 -12.84 12.09 19.64
N VAL A 32 -12.37 11.45 20.70
CA VAL A 32 -12.49 10.01 20.93
C VAL A 32 -13.95 9.64 21.21
N ALA A 33 -14.64 10.42 22.04
CA ALA A 33 -16.06 10.24 22.31
C ALA A 33 -16.91 10.37 21.02
N LYS A 34 -16.58 11.31 20.13
CA LYS A 34 -17.25 11.45 18.83
C LYS A 34 -17.00 10.25 17.92
N MET A 35 -15.76 9.74 17.86
CA MET A 35 -15.46 8.52 17.13
C MET A 35 -16.22 7.32 17.71
N MET A 36 -16.17 7.08 19.02
CA MET A 36 -16.87 5.94 19.65
C MET A 36 -18.37 5.92 19.31
N ARG A 37 -19.04 7.09 19.33
CA ARG A 37 -20.46 7.19 18.92
C ARG A 37 -20.68 6.88 17.44
N LEU A 38 -19.78 7.33 16.56
CA LEU A 38 -19.87 7.05 15.12
C LEU A 38 -19.78 5.54 14.85
N TRP A 39 -19.05 4.81 15.68
CA TRP A 39 -18.86 3.37 15.59
C TRP A 39 -19.86 2.56 16.43
N ASN A 40 -21.01 3.16 16.78
CA ASN A 40 -22.11 2.52 17.54
C ASN A 40 -21.71 1.94 18.91
N TYR A 41 -20.62 2.43 19.50
CA TYR A 41 -20.22 2.02 20.85
C TYR A 41 -21.24 2.47 21.88
N LYS A 42 -21.67 1.55 22.76
CA LYS A 42 -22.56 1.85 23.88
C LYS A 42 -21.74 2.12 25.13
N ASP A 43 -22.05 3.21 25.82
CA ASP A 43 -21.36 3.60 27.06
C ASP A 43 -21.49 2.47 28.10
N GLY A 44 -20.39 2.08 28.73
CA GLY A 44 -20.36 0.96 29.68
C GLY A 44 -20.34 -0.46 29.05
N SER A 45 -20.25 -0.58 27.71
CA SER A 45 -20.12 -1.87 27.03
C SER A 45 -18.68 -2.20 26.65
N GLY A 46 -18.37 -3.46 26.37
CA GLY A 46 -17.07 -3.85 25.86
C GLY A 46 -16.85 -3.41 24.42
N LEU A 47 -15.60 -3.15 24.01
CA LEU A 47 -15.30 -2.93 22.59
C LEU A 47 -15.63 -4.17 21.73
N GLY A 48 -16.46 -3.98 20.70
CA GLY A 48 -16.85 -5.00 19.73
C GLY A 48 -18.31 -4.88 19.29
N ALA A 49 -18.66 -5.49 18.15
CA ALA A 49 -19.99 -5.36 17.53
C ALA A 49 -21.19 -5.74 18.43
N GLN A 50 -20.97 -6.58 19.44
CA GLN A 50 -21.96 -7.07 20.41
C GLN A 50 -21.68 -6.56 21.84
N GLY A 51 -20.76 -5.60 22.02
CA GLY A 51 -20.38 -5.14 23.36
C GLY A 51 -19.45 -6.11 24.10
N GLN A 52 -18.79 -7.04 23.40
CA GLN A 52 -18.12 -8.21 23.97
C GLN A 52 -16.72 -7.98 24.55
N GLY A 53 -16.17 -6.78 24.38
CA GLY A 53 -14.83 -6.44 24.87
C GLY A 53 -14.72 -6.43 26.40
N ILE A 54 -13.49 -6.44 26.88
CA ILE A 54 -13.20 -6.44 28.31
C ILE A 54 -13.48 -5.04 28.89
N ILE A 55 -14.55 -4.93 29.66
CA ILE A 55 -14.90 -3.72 30.44
C ILE A 55 -14.14 -3.64 31.76
N VAL A 56 -13.78 -4.78 32.35
CA VAL A 56 -13.12 -4.85 33.65
C VAL A 56 -11.60 -4.80 33.48
N PRO A 57 -10.87 -3.90 34.16
CA PRO A 57 -9.41 -3.85 34.07
C PRO A 57 -8.75 -5.21 34.32
N ILE A 58 -7.77 -5.56 33.49
CA ILE A 58 -7.08 -6.85 33.57
C ILE A 58 -6.32 -6.93 34.90
N GLN A 59 -6.82 -7.76 35.81
CA GLN A 59 -6.16 -8.04 37.07
C GLN A 59 -4.90 -8.90 36.82
N PRO A 60 -3.73 -8.53 37.36
CA PRO A 60 -2.52 -9.31 37.20
C PRO A 60 -2.67 -10.67 37.91
N ALA A 61 -2.78 -11.75 37.12
CA ALA A 61 -2.86 -13.10 37.66
C ALA A 61 -1.49 -13.56 38.22
N VAL A 62 -1.47 -14.00 39.48
CA VAL A 62 -0.30 -14.63 40.10
C VAL A 62 0.06 -15.90 39.33
N ARG A 63 1.31 -15.99 38.87
CA ARG A 63 1.81 -17.12 38.07
C ARG A 63 1.65 -18.44 38.83
N ARG A 64 0.89 -19.39 38.26
CA ARG A 64 0.66 -20.70 38.90
C ARG A 64 1.85 -21.68 38.79
N ARG A 65 2.83 -21.46 37.90
CA ARG A 65 4.02 -22.34 37.75
C ARG A 65 5.32 -21.57 37.53
N ARG A 66 6.37 -21.96 38.27
CA ARG A 66 7.68 -21.27 38.38
C ARG A 66 8.61 -21.36 37.14
N ARG A 67 8.28 -22.15 36.11
CA ARG A 67 9.13 -22.38 34.91
C ARG A 67 8.36 -22.40 33.59
N ALA A 68 7.15 -21.85 33.56
CA ALA A 68 6.34 -21.77 32.37
C ALA A 68 6.59 -20.43 31.66
N GLY A 69 6.85 -20.45 30.35
CA GLY A 69 6.99 -19.24 29.54
C GLY A 69 5.70 -18.42 29.50
N ILE A 70 5.80 -17.15 29.14
CA ILE A 70 4.68 -16.18 29.14
C ILE A 70 3.49 -16.65 28.26
N GLY A 71 3.72 -17.54 27.29
CA GLY A 71 2.70 -18.14 26.43
C GLY A 71 2.14 -19.51 26.88
N HIS A 72 2.58 -20.07 28.01
CA HIS A 72 2.13 -21.40 28.43
C HIS A 72 0.72 -21.36 29.03
N ARG A 73 -0.20 -22.14 28.46
CA ARG A 73 -1.57 -22.31 28.95
C ARG A 73 -1.90 -23.80 29.06
N ASP A 74 -2.44 -24.21 30.22
CA ASP A 74 -2.88 -25.59 30.47
C ASP A 74 -4.19 -25.95 29.71
N LYS A 75 -4.92 -24.94 29.22
CA LYS A 75 -6.15 -25.09 28.43
C LYS A 75 -6.10 -24.17 27.20
N PRO A 76 -6.66 -24.59 26.05
CA PRO A 76 -6.91 -23.68 24.94
C PRO A 76 -7.71 -22.46 25.44
N TYR A 77 -7.41 -21.29 24.88
CA TYR A 77 -8.16 -20.08 25.18
C TYR A 77 -9.57 -20.22 24.61
N ASP A 78 -10.53 -20.45 25.50
CA ASP A 78 -11.95 -20.36 25.21
C ASP A 78 -12.38 -18.90 25.41
N ASN A 79 -12.65 -18.21 24.31
CA ASN A 79 -13.15 -16.84 24.30
C ASN A 79 -14.68 -16.77 24.49
N GLY A 80 -15.35 -17.89 24.75
CA GLY A 80 -16.80 -17.94 24.90
C GLY A 80 -17.57 -17.61 23.61
N LEU A 81 -16.89 -17.54 22.46
CA LEU A 81 -17.53 -17.30 21.17
C LEU A 81 -18.11 -18.61 20.64
N GLN A 82 -19.44 -18.78 20.72
CA GLN A 82 -20.15 -19.87 20.01
C GLN A 82 -20.34 -19.60 18.51
N VAL A 83 -19.87 -18.45 18.02
CA VAL A 83 -20.05 -18.02 16.64
C VAL A 83 -18.68 -17.74 16.03
N ALA A 84 -18.39 -18.39 14.91
CA ALA A 84 -17.22 -18.09 14.10
C ALA A 84 -17.18 -16.58 13.80
N PRO A 85 -16.00 -15.93 13.76
CA PRO A 85 -15.89 -14.55 13.30
C PRO A 85 -16.68 -14.41 11.98
N PRO A 86 -17.44 -13.32 11.77
CA PRO A 86 -18.00 -13.06 10.46
C PRO A 86 -16.86 -13.16 9.44
N LEU A 87 -17.14 -13.83 8.33
CA LEU A 87 -16.20 -13.92 7.21
C LEU A 87 -15.65 -12.51 6.94
N SER A 88 -14.35 -12.42 6.67
CA SER A 88 -13.70 -11.21 6.18
C SER A 88 -14.58 -10.51 5.14
N PRO A 89 -14.56 -9.16 5.05
CA PRO A 89 -15.31 -8.44 4.02
C PRO A 89 -15.16 -9.13 2.66
N VAL A 90 -16.27 -9.29 1.95
CA VAL A 90 -16.28 -9.89 0.61
C VAL A 90 -15.33 -9.06 -0.26
N GLU A 91 -14.58 -9.69 -1.16
CA GLU A 91 -13.56 -9.01 -1.99
C GLU A 91 -14.11 -7.75 -2.67
N ASP A 92 -15.38 -7.79 -3.09
CA ASP A 92 -16.13 -6.67 -3.67
C ASP A 92 -16.19 -5.41 -2.77
N ASP A 93 -16.39 -5.57 -1.44
CA ASP A 93 -16.45 -4.44 -0.50
C ASP A 93 -15.08 -3.74 -0.35
N LEU A 94 -13.98 -4.49 -0.54
CA LEU A 94 -12.62 -3.94 -0.47
C LEU A 94 -12.26 -3.17 -1.75
N ASP A 95 -12.77 -3.58 -2.90
CA ASP A 95 -12.56 -2.87 -4.17
C ASP A 95 -13.28 -1.53 -4.19
N GLU A 96 -14.55 -1.47 -3.75
CA GLU A 96 -15.27 -0.19 -3.63
C GLU A 96 -14.54 0.80 -2.69
N CYS A 97 -13.98 0.30 -1.59
CA CYS A 97 -13.19 1.13 -0.66
C CYS A 97 -11.92 1.68 -1.32
N ARG A 98 -11.17 0.84 -2.05
CA ARG A 98 -9.95 1.23 -2.76
C ARG A 98 -10.24 2.28 -3.83
N GLU A 99 -11.29 2.08 -4.63
CA GLU A 99 -11.70 3.04 -5.66
C GLU A 99 -12.06 4.39 -5.04
N TRP A 100 -12.80 4.40 -3.94
CA TRP A 100 -13.16 5.63 -3.25
C TRP A 100 -11.93 6.36 -2.69
N GLU A 101 -10.99 5.63 -2.07
CA GLU A 101 -9.74 6.19 -1.58
C GLU A 101 -8.91 6.81 -2.71
N ALA A 102 -8.83 6.14 -3.87
CA ALA A 102 -8.15 6.66 -5.04
C ALA A 102 -8.79 7.98 -5.54
N VAL A 103 -10.12 8.03 -5.62
CA VAL A 103 -10.86 9.24 -6.03
C VAL A 103 -10.63 10.39 -5.04
N VAL A 104 -10.68 10.11 -3.73
CA VAL A 104 -10.42 11.12 -2.69
C VAL A 104 -8.97 11.62 -2.76
N GLY A 105 -8.02 10.71 -3.01
CA GLY A 105 -6.61 11.03 -3.22
C GLY A 105 -6.40 11.95 -4.42
N ALA A 106 -6.98 11.62 -5.58
CA ALA A 106 -6.90 12.43 -6.79
C ALA A 106 -7.52 13.82 -6.60
N LEU A 107 -8.67 13.93 -5.92
CA LEU A 107 -9.29 15.21 -5.59
C LEU A 107 -8.44 16.06 -4.64
N ARG A 108 -7.71 15.43 -3.70
CA ARG A 108 -6.77 16.14 -2.83
C ARG A 108 -5.59 16.67 -3.66
N LEU A 109 -5.05 15.86 -4.56
CA LEU A 109 -3.95 16.25 -5.42
C LEU A 109 -4.31 17.39 -6.37
N GLU A 110 -5.54 17.40 -6.90
CA GLU A 110 -6.04 18.52 -7.72
C GLU A 110 -6.09 19.84 -6.97
N ARG A 111 -6.56 19.83 -5.71
CA ARG A 111 -6.56 21.03 -4.86
C ARG A 111 -5.14 21.50 -4.58
N GLU A 112 -4.25 20.58 -4.25
CA GLU A 112 -2.85 20.90 -4.02
C GLU A 112 -2.20 21.53 -5.26
N CYS A 113 -2.42 20.94 -6.44
CA CYS A 113 -1.94 21.46 -7.72
C CYS A 113 -2.44 22.88 -7.95
N HIS A 114 -3.75 23.12 -7.80
CA HIS A 114 -4.37 24.43 -8.00
C HIS A 114 -3.79 25.49 -7.05
N GLU A 115 -3.71 25.18 -5.76
CA GLU A 115 -3.19 26.08 -4.74
C GLU A 115 -1.72 26.43 -4.98
N LYS A 116 -0.90 25.44 -5.34
CA LYS A 116 0.51 25.64 -5.68
C LYS A 116 0.65 26.50 -6.94
N THR A 117 -0.07 26.21 -8.02
CA THR A 117 -0.05 27.04 -9.25
C THR A 117 -0.47 28.48 -8.96
N LEU A 118 -1.52 28.69 -8.18
CA LEU A 118 -1.99 30.03 -7.80
C LEU A 118 -0.91 30.79 -7.01
N THR A 119 -0.24 30.11 -6.09
CA THR A 119 0.84 30.68 -5.28
C THR A 119 2.01 31.12 -6.17
N LEU A 120 2.44 30.26 -7.10
CA LEU A 120 3.53 30.58 -8.03
C LEU A 120 3.24 31.81 -8.89
N LEU A 121 2.04 31.89 -9.47
CA LEU A 121 1.66 33.04 -10.30
C LEU A 121 1.59 34.34 -9.50
N ARG A 122 1.14 34.29 -8.24
CA ARG A 122 1.16 35.44 -7.33
C ARG A 122 2.58 35.87 -7.00
N GLU A 123 3.47 34.92 -6.70
CA GLU A 123 4.88 35.19 -6.45
C GLU A 123 5.54 35.84 -7.66
N MET A 124 5.34 35.32 -8.88
CA MET A 124 5.90 35.92 -10.10
C MET A 124 5.47 37.38 -10.27
N LYS A 125 4.19 37.69 -10.04
CA LYS A 125 3.67 39.05 -10.09
C LYS A 125 4.30 39.97 -9.03
N LEU A 126 4.54 39.45 -7.83
CA LEU A 126 5.22 40.19 -6.75
C LEU A 126 6.70 40.45 -7.08
N HIS A 127 7.36 39.53 -7.78
CA HIS A 127 8.77 39.66 -8.21
C HIS A 127 8.95 40.53 -9.46
N GLY A 128 7.90 41.22 -9.91
CA GLY A 128 7.97 42.24 -10.97
C GLY A 128 7.59 41.76 -12.36
N ASP A 129 7.10 40.52 -12.52
CA ASP A 129 6.53 40.08 -13.79
C ASP A 129 5.16 40.74 -14.01
N SER A 130 5.14 41.73 -14.90
CA SER A 130 3.94 42.46 -15.33
C SER A 130 3.46 42.06 -16.72
N SER A 131 3.92 40.91 -17.21
CA SER A 131 3.42 40.29 -18.44
C SER A 131 1.89 40.15 -18.41
N VAL A 132 1.28 40.46 -19.55
CA VAL A 132 -0.17 40.29 -19.76
C VAL A 132 -0.54 38.82 -19.61
N GLU A 133 0.31 37.92 -20.09
CA GLU A 133 0.17 36.47 -19.99
C GLU A 133 0.12 35.99 -18.54
N THR A 134 0.96 36.54 -17.65
CA THR A 134 0.95 36.22 -16.21
C THR A 134 -0.33 36.70 -15.53
N ALA A 135 -0.80 37.90 -15.90
CA ALA A 135 -2.06 38.45 -15.38
C ALA A 135 -3.28 37.64 -15.85
N ASP A 136 -3.32 37.28 -17.13
CA ASP A 136 -4.38 36.47 -17.74
C ASP A 136 -4.40 35.05 -17.15
N ALA A 137 -3.23 34.44 -16.99
CA ALA A 137 -3.10 33.13 -16.35
C ALA A 137 -3.58 33.15 -14.90
N LEU A 138 -3.21 34.19 -14.14
CA LEU A 138 -3.67 34.36 -12.75
C LEU A 138 -5.20 34.51 -12.69
N ALA A 139 -5.79 35.33 -13.56
CA ALA A 139 -7.24 35.53 -13.62
C ALA A 139 -7.98 34.22 -13.96
N ALA A 140 -7.47 33.46 -14.92
CA ALA A 140 -8.03 32.16 -15.30
C ALA A 140 -7.95 31.13 -14.17
N ILE A 141 -6.82 31.04 -13.46
CA ILE A 141 -6.65 30.11 -12.32
C ILE A 141 -7.58 30.47 -11.16
N VAL A 142 -7.73 31.76 -10.85
CA VAL A 142 -8.69 32.22 -9.83
C VAL A 142 -10.12 31.82 -10.21
N LYS A 143 -10.53 32.06 -11.46
CA LYS A 143 -11.86 31.68 -11.96
C LYS A 143 -12.09 30.16 -11.91
N SER A 144 -11.08 29.37 -12.26
CA SER A 144 -11.17 27.89 -12.21
C SER A 144 -11.42 27.34 -10.80
N GLY A 145 -11.06 28.10 -9.76
CA GLY A 145 -11.27 27.72 -8.35
C GLY A 145 -12.74 27.63 -7.95
N GLU A 146 -13.65 28.33 -8.65
CA GLU A 146 -15.09 28.23 -8.42
C GLU A 146 -15.62 26.80 -8.70
N VAL A 147 -14.99 26.10 -9.66
CA VAL A 147 -15.35 24.74 -10.03
C VAL A 147 -14.91 23.72 -8.96
N LEU A 148 -13.81 23.99 -8.26
CA LEU A 148 -13.31 23.14 -7.16
C LEU A 148 -14.20 23.20 -5.91
N GLN A 149 -14.99 24.27 -5.74
CA GLN A 149 -15.95 24.42 -4.65
C GLN A 149 -17.30 23.73 -4.93
N GLY A 150 -17.58 23.40 -6.20
CA GLY A 150 -18.83 22.80 -6.68
C GLY A 150 -18.86 21.26 -6.65
N LYS A 151 -19.75 20.64 -7.45
CA LYS A 151 -19.84 19.18 -7.58
C LYS A 151 -18.48 18.58 -7.96
N ARG A 152 -18.00 17.66 -7.12
CA ARG A 152 -16.68 16.99 -7.12
C ARG A 152 -16.44 16.18 -8.40
N ALA A 153 -16.05 16.83 -9.48
CA ALA A 153 -15.65 16.17 -10.72
C ALA A 153 -14.14 16.33 -10.92
N LEU A 154 -13.42 15.21 -11.00
CA LEU A 154 -12.00 15.18 -11.34
C LEU A 154 -11.76 15.88 -12.69
N GLY A 155 -10.70 16.67 -12.76
CA GLY A 155 -10.24 17.38 -13.94
C GLY A 155 -11.04 18.63 -14.29
N ALA A 156 -12.14 18.93 -13.59
CA ALA A 156 -13.06 19.99 -13.98
C ALA A 156 -12.43 21.40 -13.93
N TRP A 157 -11.54 21.65 -12.97
CA TRP A 157 -10.85 22.94 -12.86
C TRP A 157 -9.85 23.15 -14.02
N LYS A 158 -9.09 22.11 -14.38
CA LYS A 158 -8.18 22.13 -15.54
C LYS A 158 -8.94 22.32 -16.84
N ALA A 159 -10.07 21.64 -17.00
CA ALA A 159 -10.94 21.77 -18.17
C ALA A 159 -11.55 23.19 -18.31
N ALA A 160 -11.68 23.93 -17.20
CA ALA A 160 -12.14 25.32 -17.21
C ALA A 160 -11.06 26.33 -17.66
N LEU A 161 -9.78 25.92 -17.75
CA LEU A 161 -8.69 26.79 -18.16
C LEU A 161 -8.58 26.89 -19.69
N PRO A 162 -8.30 28.09 -20.24
CA PRO A 162 -7.95 28.22 -21.65
C PRO A 162 -6.71 27.37 -22.00
N PRO A 163 -6.66 26.70 -23.15
CA PRO A 163 -5.49 25.91 -23.56
C PRO A 163 -4.19 26.73 -23.60
N SER A 164 -4.28 28.01 -23.99
CA SER A 164 -3.15 28.95 -23.97
C SER A 164 -2.61 29.21 -22.56
N THR A 165 -3.50 29.31 -21.57
CA THR A 165 -3.14 29.48 -20.16
C THR A 165 -2.43 28.23 -19.64
N VAL A 166 -2.97 27.03 -19.91
CA VAL A 166 -2.32 25.78 -19.50
C VAL A 166 -0.92 25.70 -20.11
N ARG A 167 -0.79 25.94 -21.42
CA ARG A 167 0.52 25.94 -22.10
C ARG A 167 1.49 26.95 -21.50
N TYR A 168 1.03 28.17 -21.22
CA TYR A 168 1.88 29.18 -20.59
C TYR A 168 2.37 28.73 -19.21
N ILE A 169 1.47 28.22 -18.36
CA ILE A 169 1.83 27.75 -17.02
C ILE A 169 2.83 26.59 -17.11
N VAL A 170 2.56 25.60 -17.95
CA VAL A 170 3.47 24.45 -18.11
C VAL A 170 4.83 24.90 -18.64
N ASP A 171 4.86 25.59 -19.79
CA ASP A 171 6.12 25.89 -20.49
C ASP A 171 6.96 26.97 -19.81
N LYS A 172 6.33 28.00 -19.26
CA LYS A 172 7.01 29.20 -18.75
C LYS A 172 7.15 29.24 -17.24
N VAL A 173 6.24 28.60 -16.51
CA VAL A 173 6.24 28.62 -15.04
C VAL A 173 6.81 27.32 -14.49
N LEU A 174 6.27 26.17 -14.90
CA LEU A 174 6.62 24.88 -14.31
C LEU A 174 7.89 24.28 -14.88
N SER A 175 8.03 24.18 -16.20
CA SER A 175 9.19 23.57 -16.86
C SER A 175 10.56 24.03 -16.33
N PRO A 176 10.86 25.34 -16.19
CA PRO A 176 12.16 25.77 -15.66
C PRO A 176 12.37 25.37 -14.20
N ARG A 177 11.31 25.34 -13.38
CA ARG A 177 11.39 24.94 -11.96
C ARG A 177 11.58 23.43 -11.82
N LEU A 178 10.76 22.65 -12.53
CA LEU A 178 10.86 21.20 -12.58
C LEU A 178 12.23 20.75 -13.06
N ALA A 179 12.83 21.44 -14.03
CA ALA A 179 14.19 21.14 -14.49
C ALA A 179 15.25 21.33 -13.39
N VAL A 180 15.15 22.40 -12.60
CA VAL A 180 16.07 22.65 -11.48
C VAL A 180 15.87 21.62 -10.36
N GLU A 181 14.62 21.35 -9.99
CA GLU A 181 14.28 20.37 -8.95
C GLU A 181 14.73 18.95 -9.36
N ALA A 182 14.45 18.53 -10.60
CA ALA A 182 14.90 17.23 -11.13
C ALA A 182 16.42 17.08 -11.09
N GLN A 183 17.18 18.14 -11.40
CA GLN A 183 18.64 18.11 -11.34
C GLN A 183 19.16 17.93 -9.91
N GLN A 184 18.58 18.66 -8.95
CA GLN A 184 19.01 18.66 -7.55
C GLN A 184 18.54 17.43 -6.78
N TRP A 185 17.40 16.88 -7.16
CA TRP A 185 16.79 15.71 -6.54
C TRP A 185 17.72 14.49 -6.55
N ARG A 186 17.72 13.73 -5.45
CA ARG A 186 18.51 12.51 -5.28
C ARG A 186 17.62 11.39 -4.73
N PRO A 187 17.30 10.36 -5.53
CA PRO A 187 16.36 9.32 -5.12
C PRO A 187 16.81 8.53 -3.89
N SER A 188 18.12 8.32 -3.70
CA SER A 188 18.65 7.51 -2.61
C SER A 188 18.49 8.11 -1.21
N TRP A 189 18.10 9.39 -1.11
CA TRP A 189 18.01 10.12 0.17
C TRP A 189 16.59 10.54 0.53
N ASP A 190 15.61 10.22 -0.32
CA ASP A 190 14.24 10.71 -0.18
C ASP A 190 13.23 9.55 -0.27
N PRO A 191 12.52 9.22 0.82
CA PRO A 191 11.45 8.22 0.80
C PRO A 191 10.24 8.65 -0.05
N GLU A 192 10.08 9.95 -0.34
CA GLU A 192 9.02 10.52 -1.18
C GLU A 192 9.62 11.06 -2.48
N CYS A 193 10.30 10.19 -3.22
CA CYS A 193 11.19 10.57 -4.32
C CYS A 193 10.50 11.31 -5.49
N ASP A 194 9.18 11.34 -5.51
CA ASP A 194 8.33 11.98 -6.51
C ASP A 194 7.67 13.29 -6.06
N ASP A 195 7.89 13.76 -4.83
CA ASP A 195 7.17 14.89 -4.24
C ASP A 195 7.34 16.24 -4.97
N TRP A 196 8.45 16.40 -5.68
CA TRP A 196 8.69 17.58 -6.51
C TRP A 196 7.82 17.61 -7.78
N LEU A 197 7.41 16.43 -8.27
CA LEU A 197 6.63 16.24 -9.49
C LEU A 197 5.14 15.98 -9.21
N ARG A 198 4.85 15.10 -8.25
CA ARG A 198 3.53 14.59 -7.86
C ARG A 198 2.46 15.69 -7.80
N PRO A 199 2.69 16.85 -7.17
CA PRO A 199 1.69 17.91 -7.05
C PRO A 199 1.27 18.52 -8.39
N TRP A 200 2.07 18.36 -9.44
CA TRP A 200 1.85 18.99 -10.74
C TRP A 200 1.19 18.07 -11.76
N ILE A 201 1.17 16.76 -11.49
CA ILE A 201 0.58 15.72 -12.36
C ILE A 201 -0.83 16.06 -12.81
N PRO A 202 -1.75 16.58 -11.97
CA PRO A 202 -3.08 16.97 -12.46
C PRO A 202 -3.02 17.95 -13.64
N LEU A 203 -2.05 18.88 -13.65
CA LEU A 203 -1.91 19.89 -14.70
C LEU A 203 -1.10 19.37 -15.91
N ILE A 204 0.05 18.73 -15.68
CA ILE A 204 0.95 18.30 -16.76
C ILE A 204 0.58 16.93 -17.37
N GLY A 205 -0.16 16.11 -16.64
CA GLY A 205 -0.51 14.74 -17.02
C GLY A 205 0.62 13.76 -16.77
N HIS A 206 1.73 13.92 -17.50
CA HIS A 206 2.91 13.07 -17.41
C HIS A 206 4.16 13.92 -17.17
N LEU A 207 5.25 13.25 -16.79
CA LEU A 207 6.58 13.84 -16.74
C LEU A 207 6.89 14.49 -18.10
N PRO A 208 7.38 15.74 -18.16
CA PRO A 208 7.73 16.38 -19.42
C PRO A 208 8.90 15.67 -20.10
N GLU A 209 8.83 15.49 -21.42
CA GLU A 209 9.85 14.76 -22.19
C GLU A 209 11.28 15.27 -21.97
N SER A 210 11.44 16.58 -21.77
CA SER A 210 12.75 17.21 -21.49
C SER A 210 13.43 16.71 -20.20
N LEU A 211 12.69 16.04 -19.31
CA LEU A 211 13.19 15.55 -18.03
C LEU A 211 13.43 14.03 -18.02
N TYR A 212 13.08 13.31 -19.10
CA TYR A 212 13.19 11.85 -19.16
C TYR A 212 14.61 11.36 -18.91
N ASP A 213 15.60 11.90 -19.62
CA ASP A 213 17.00 11.47 -19.46
C ASP A 213 17.53 11.72 -18.03
N VAL A 214 17.16 12.86 -17.43
CA VAL A 214 17.60 13.23 -16.08
C VAL A 214 16.99 12.32 -15.03
N VAL A 215 15.70 12.01 -15.16
CA VAL A 215 15.00 11.10 -14.23
C VAL A 215 15.49 9.67 -14.44
N GLU A 216 15.50 9.17 -15.68
CA GLU A 216 15.92 7.81 -16.04
C GLU A 216 17.33 7.52 -15.51
N SER A 217 18.29 8.43 -15.74
CA SER A 217 19.67 8.25 -15.26
C SER A 217 19.78 8.14 -13.73
N LYS A 218 18.84 8.74 -12.98
CA LYS A 218 18.81 8.70 -11.51
C LYS A 218 18.13 7.46 -10.96
N ILE A 219 17.10 6.95 -11.63
CA ILE A 219 16.30 5.81 -11.14
C ILE A 219 16.66 4.46 -11.77
N SER A 220 17.46 4.45 -12.85
CA SER A 220 17.83 3.22 -13.59
C SER A 220 18.43 2.11 -12.74
N SER A 221 19.11 2.43 -11.64
CA SER A 221 19.72 1.47 -10.70
C SER A 221 19.08 1.46 -9.32
N ALA A 222 17.93 2.12 -9.16
CA ALA A 222 17.27 2.26 -7.88
C ALA A 222 16.43 1.03 -7.52
N GLY A 223 16.06 0.92 -6.24
CA GLY A 223 15.18 -0.13 -5.74
C GLY A 223 13.75 0.00 -6.27
N HIS A 224 12.98 -1.09 -6.14
CA HIS A 224 11.57 -1.14 -6.54
C HIS A 224 10.74 0.00 -5.94
N ASP A 225 10.96 0.33 -4.67
CA ASP A 225 10.30 1.41 -3.94
C ASP A 225 10.47 2.78 -4.60
N ILE A 226 11.66 3.05 -5.12
CA ILE A 226 11.98 4.29 -5.84
C ILE A 226 11.42 4.27 -7.26
N VAL A 227 11.47 3.13 -7.96
CA VAL A 227 11.05 3.02 -9.37
C VAL A 227 9.53 2.96 -9.53
N ARG A 228 8.82 2.27 -8.63
CA ARG A 228 7.37 2.00 -8.74
C ARG A 228 6.51 3.24 -9.00
N PRO A 229 6.66 4.37 -8.29
CA PRO A 229 5.80 5.55 -8.50
C PRO A 229 5.89 6.11 -9.93
N TRP A 230 7.04 5.93 -10.59
CA TRP A 230 7.28 6.49 -11.91
C TRP A 230 6.44 5.83 -13.02
N LYS A 231 5.90 4.63 -12.78
CA LYS A 231 4.96 3.98 -13.72
C LYS A 231 3.76 4.87 -14.03
N ASP A 232 3.28 5.63 -13.04
CA ASP A 232 2.12 6.49 -13.18
C ASP A 232 2.48 7.87 -13.75
N TYR A 233 3.78 8.23 -13.79
CA TYR A 233 4.26 9.54 -14.22
C TYR A 233 4.83 9.57 -15.62
N PHE A 234 5.50 8.49 -16.07
CA PHE A 234 5.88 8.38 -17.48
C PHE A 234 4.62 8.24 -18.35
N ASP A 235 4.69 8.73 -19.59
CA ASP A 235 3.68 8.29 -20.56
C ASP A 235 3.88 6.80 -20.88
N PRO A 236 2.82 6.10 -21.31
CA PRO A 236 2.88 4.64 -21.51
C PRO A 236 3.99 4.17 -22.46
N ALA A 237 4.33 4.94 -23.49
CA ALA A 237 5.35 4.55 -24.46
C ALA A 237 6.76 4.67 -23.87
N HIS A 238 7.03 5.75 -23.12
CA HIS A 238 8.32 5.90 -22.45
C HIS A 238 8.48 4.95 -21.26
N TRP A 239 7.39 4.66 -20.52
CA TRP A 239 7.42 3.63 -19.48
C TRP A 239 7.81 2.27 -20.05
N GLU A 240 7.23 1.87 -21.19
CA GLU A 240 7.54 0.59 -21.83
C GLU A 240 9.03 0.49 -22.22
N LEU A 241 9.60 1.57 -22.75
CA LEU A 241 11.04 1.63 -23.07
C LEU A 241 11.91 1.54 -21.81
N PHE A 242 11.52 2.26 -20.75
CA PHE A 242 12.22 2.23 -19.45
C PHE A 242 12.16 0.83 -18.84
N ALA A 243 10.97 0.22 -18.82
CA ALA A 243 10.74 -1.09 -18.24
C ALA A 243 11.55 -2.18 -18.94
N ARG A 244 11.58 -2.19 -20.29
CA ARG A 244 12.42 -3.10 -21.07
C ARG A 244 13.91 -2.91 -20.81
N ARG A 245 14.36 -1.68 -20.58
CA ARG A 245 15.79 -1.36 -20.42
C ARG A 245 16.30 -1.62 -19.01
N HIS A 246 15.48 -1.41 -17.98
CA HIS A 246 15.93 -1.40 -16.57
C HIS A 246 15.16 -2.35 -15.66
N VAL A 247 13.84 -2.48 -15.82
CA VAL A 247 13.02 -3.35 -14.96
C VAL A 247 13.16 -4.82 -15.35
N LEU A 248 13.06 -5.11 -16.65
CA LEU A 248 13.15 -6.46 -17.20
C LEU A 248 14.49 -7.12 -16.86
N PRO A 249 15.67 -6.48 -17.08
CA PRO A 249 16.94 -7.07 -16.71
C PRO A 249 17.09 -7.33 -15.21
N GLU A 250 16.52 -6.49 -14.36
CA GLU A 250 16.56 -6.67 -12.91
C GLU A 250 15.72 -7.88 -12.46
N LEU A 251 14.52 -8.06 -13.02
CA LEU A 251 13.73 -9.27 -12.78
C LEU A 251 14.48 -10.52 -13.27
N THR A 252 15.03 -10.49 -14.48
CA THR A 252 15.84 -11.59 -15.02
C THR A 252 17.03 -11.91 -14.13
N ARG A 253 17.71 -10.90 -13.58
CA ARG A 253 18.82 -11.08 -12.63
C ARG A 253 18.36 -11.79 -11.36
N LEU A 254 17.27 -11.32 -10.74
CA LEU A 254 16.68 -11.94 -9.54
C LEU A 254 16.31 -13.41 -9.80
N MET A 255 15.71 -13.71 -10.95
CA MET A 255 15.32 -15.07 -11.30
C MET A 255 16.49 -15.99 -11.60
N ARG A 256 17.58 -15.46 -12.19
CA ARG A 256 18.83 -16.23 -12.41
C ARG A 256 19.58 -16.52 -11.12
N GLU A 257 19.56 -15.60 -10.16
CA GLU A 257 20.25 -15.74 -8.88
C GLU A 257 19.46 -16.57 -7.85
N LEU A 258 18.16 -16.77 -8.09
CA LEU A 258 17.26 -17.49 -7.21
C LEU A 258 17.79 -18.89 -6.87
N ARG A 259 17.96 -19.13 -5.57
CA ARG A 259 18.29 -20.46 -5.03
C ARG A 259 17.08 -21.10 -4.39
N MET A 260 16.79 -22.34 -4.76
CA MET A 260 15.68 -23.12 -4.20
C MET A 260 16.22 -24.15 -3.22
N THR A 261 15.93 -23.98 -1.93
CA THR A 261 16.40 -24.89 -0.88
C THR A 261 15.26 -25.31 0.05
N PRO A 262 14.55 -26.40 -0.24
CA PRO A 262 13.60 -26.99 0.69
C PRO A 262 14.31 -27.53 1.96
N PRO A 263 13.65 -27.54 3.14
CA PRO A 263 12.36 -26.93 3.44
C PRO A 263 12.46 -25.44 3.82
N LYS A 264 13.65 -24.95 4.20
CA LYS A 264 13.85 -23.59 4.70
C LYS A 264 14.32 -22.66 3.59
N GLN A 265 13.37 -22.00 2.95
CA GLN A 265 13.65 -20.98 1.95
C GLN A 265 14.04 -19.66 2.65
N THR A 266 15.28 -19.21 2.47
CA THR A 266 15.76 -17.91 2.98
C THR A 266 15.97 -16.86 1.88
N ASP A 267 15.95 -17.29 0.62
CA ASP A 267 16.17 -16.44 -0.54
C ASP A 267 14.88 -15.65 -0.85
N SER A 268 14.99 -14.33 -0.89
CA SER A 268 13.89 -13.40 -1.15
C SER A 268 13.76 -13.01 -2.63
N SER A 269 14.56 -13.59 -3.53
CA SER A 269 14.62 -13.15 -4.94
C SER A 269 13.29 -13.32 -5.66
N LEU A 270 12.54 -14.41 -5.41
CA LEU A 270 11.20 -14.55 -5.96
C LEU A 270 10.26 -13.48 -5.40
N HIS A 271 10.27 -13.24 -4.09
CA HIS A 271 9.44 -12.20 -3.49
C HIS A 271 9.75 -10.82 -4.10
N MET A 272 11.03 -10.48 -4.25
CA MET A 272 11.46 -9.25 -4.91
C MET A 272 11.01 -9.21 -6.38
N ALA A 273 11.18 -10.29 -7.14
CA ALA A 273 10.73 -10.38 -8.52
C ALA A 273 9.22 -10.15 -8.64
N MET A 274 8.43 -10.66 -7.68
CA MET A 274 6.98 -10.46 -7.63
C MET A 274 6.57 -9.04 -7.20
N LEU A 275 7.45 -8.26 -6.56
CA LEU A 275 7.25 -6.82 -6.42
C LEU A 275 7.43 -6.09 -7.76
N TRP A 276 8.37 -6.52 -8.59
CA TRP A 276 8.60 -5.95 -9.92
C TRP A 276 7.59 -6.41 -10.97
N ALA A 277 6.98 -7.59 -10.82
CA ALA A 277 6.09 -8.18 -11.82
C ALA A 277 4.92 -7.26 -12.26
N PRO A 278 4.20 -6.54 -11.35
CA PRO A 278 3.12 -5.63 -11.75
C PRO A 278 3.60 -4.43 -12.58
N LEU A 279 4.90 -4.19 -12.69
CA LEU A 279 5.49 -3.12 -13.51
C LEU A 279 5.67 -3.52 -14.98
N LEU A 280 5.53 -4.81 -15.29
CA LEU A 280 5.71 -5.41 -16.62
C LEU A 280 4.40 -6.03 -17.13
N HIS A 281 4.38 -6.43 -18.40
CA HIS A 281 3.33 -7.30 -18.92
C HIS A 281 3.53 -8.73 -18.39
N ALA A 282 2.42 -9.41 -18.08
CA ALA A 282 2.47 -10.79 -17.56
C ALA A 282 3.20 -11.74 -18.52
N GLU A 283 3.06 -11.54 -19.84
CA GLU A 283 3.74 -12.31 -20.89
C GLU A 283 5.27 -12.19 -20.81
N ASP A 284 5.79 -11.00 -20.52
CA ASP A 284 7.24 -10.78 -20.36
C ASP A 284 7.76 -11.51 -19.12
N VAL A 285 7.01 -11.43 -18.01
CA VAL A 285 7.38 -12.12 -16.77
C VAL A 285 7.35 -13.64 -16.97
N LEU A 286 6.33 -14.17 -17.64
CA LEU A 286 6.25 -15.59 -17.98
C LEU A 286 7.44 -16.02 -18.84
N SER A 287 7.78 -15.24 -19.87
CA SER A 287 8.94 -15.51 -20.73
C SER A 287 10.23 -15.59 -19.91
N ILE A 288 10.41 -14.71 -18.92
CA ILE A 288 11.58 -14.75 -18.03
C ILE A 288 11.57 -16.00 -17.13
N LEU A 289 10.42 -16.41 -16.60
CA LEU A 289 10.31 -17.63 -15.80
C LEU A 289 10.67 -18.87 -16.62
N GLU A 290 10.25 -18.92 -17.89
CA GLU A 290 10.60 -19.98 -18.83
C GLU A 290 12.10 -19.95 -19.19
N GLU A 291 12.63 -18.79 -19.59
CA GLU A 291 14.05 -18.62 -19.94
C GLU A 291 15.00 -18.93 -18.78
N THR A 292 14.57 -18.66 -17.55
CA THR A 292 15.35 -18.95 -16.34
C THR A 292 15.13 -20.36 -15.80
N GLU A 293 14.32 -21.17 -16.48
CA GLU A 293 13.96 -22.54 -16.12
C GLU A 293 13.42 -22.62 -14.68
N PHE A 294 12.67 -21.60 -14.25
CA PHE A 294 12.18 -21.48 -12.88
C PHE A 294 11.40 -22.73 -12.48
N PHE A 295 10.40 -23.11 -13.27
CA PHE A 295 9.52 -24.23 -12.93
C PHE A 295 10.27 -25.56 -12.93
N ASP A 296 11.21 -25.77 -13.86
CA ASP A 296 12.00 -27.01 -13.91
C ASP A 296 12.91 -27.15 -12.69
N LYS A 297 13.56 -26.04 -12.28
CA LYS A 297 14.35 -25.99 -11.04
C LYS A 297 13.49 -26.22 -9.81
N TRP A 298 12.29 -25.64 -9.78
CA TRP A 298 11.35 -25.75 -8.66
C TRP A 298 10.84 -27.19 -8.50
N GLU A 299 10.39 -27.81 -9.59
CA GLU A 299 9.95 -29.21 -9.59
C GLU A 299 11.10 -30.17 -9.26
N SER A 300 12.30 -29.92 -9.79
CA SER A 300 13.49 -30.73 -9.51
C SER A 300 13.87 -30.66 -8.03
N ALA A 301 13.88 -29.46 -7.44
CA ALA A 301 14.14 -29.26 -6.02
C ALA A 301 13.09 -29.96 -5.15
N LEU A 302 11.80 -29.86 -5.51
CA LEU A 302 10.72 -30.55 -4.82
C LEU A 302 10.90 -32.07 -4.90
N ARG A 303 11.12 -32.61 -6.10
CA ARG A 303 11.34 -34.05 -6.32
C ARG A 303 12.50 -34.58 -5.50
N HIS A 304 13.63 -33.88 -5.55
CA HIS A 304 14.82 -34.28 -4.81
C HIS A 304 14.58 -34.26 -3.30
N TRP A 305 13.88 -33.25 -2.78
CA TRP A 305 13.55 -33.16 -1.36
C TRP A 305 12.58 -34.26 -0.91
N LEU A 306 11.55 -34.55 -1.70
CA LEU A 306 10.61 -35.65 -1.45
C LEU A 306 11.33 -37.00 -1.34
N GLN A 307 12.22 -37.30 -2.29
CA GLN A 307 12.93 -38.58 -2.34
C GLN A 307 14.01 -38.73 -1.26
N SER A 308 14.77 -37.66 -0.99
CA SER A 308 15.94 -37.72 -0.12
C SER A 308 15.61 -37.53 1.36
N ALA A 309 14.80 -36.52 1.69
CA ALA A 309 14.50 -36.14 3.06
C ALA A 309 13.18 -36.74 3.56
N LYS A 310 12.29 -37.16 2.65
CA LYS A 310 10.98 -37.76 2.95
C LYS A 310 10.19 -36.92 3.97
N PRO A 311 9.90 -35.64 3.65
CA PRO A 311 9.13 -34.77 4.54
C PRO A 311 7.72 -35.29 4.76
N SER A 312 7.05 -34.82 5.81
CA SER A 312 5.64 -35.13 5.98
C SER A 312 4.80 -34.48 4.88
N TYR A 313 3.66 -35.10 4.53
CA TYR A 313 2.71 -34.56 3.55
C TYR A 313 2.36 -33.09 3.81
N GLY A 314 2.06 -32.76 5.08
CA GLY A 314 1.72 -31.39 5.48
C GLY A 314 2.86 -30.39 5.26
N GLU A 315 4.12 -30.79 5.46
CA GLU A 315 5.27 -29.93 5.20
C GLU A 315 5.45 -29.68 3.69
N ALA A 316 5.31 -30.72 2.87
CA ALA A 316 5.45 -30.61 1.42
C ALA A 316 4.34 -29.76 0.78
N VAL A 317 3.08 -29.96 1.21
CA VAL A 317 1.95 -29.13 0.78
C VAL A 317 2.13 -27.67 1.24
N ALA A 318 2.58 -27.45 2.48
CA ALA A 318 2.82 -26.11 3.00
C ALA A 318 3.92 -25.38 2.21
N TRP A 319 4.97 -26.10 1.80
CA TRP A 319 6.03 -25.55 0.96
C TRP A 319 5.47 -25.14 -0.41
N CYS A 320 4.76 -26.02 -1.12
CA CYS A 320 4.17 -25.69 -2.43
C CYS A 320 3.19 -24.52 -2.35
N THR A 321 2.31 -24.54 -1.33
CA THR A 321 1.35 -23.46 -1.07
C THR A 321 2.04 -22.14 -0.76
N GLY A 322 3.17 -22.18 -0.05
CA GLY A 322 4.00 -21.01 0.25
C GLY A 322 4.54 -20.35 -1.01
N TRP A 323 5.06 -21.14 -1.97
CA TRP A 323 5.51 -20.62 -3.26
C TRP A 323 4.36 -20.05 -4.09
N LYS A 324 3.22 -20.77 -4.21
CA LYS A 324 2.04 -20.30 -4.94
C LYS A 324 1.53 -18.93 -4.45
N LYS A 325 1.58 -18.68 -3.14
CA LYS A 325 1.18 -17.40 -2.53
C LYS A 325 2.08 -16.21 -2.84
N LEU A 326 3.30 -16.43 -3.36
CA LEU A 326 4.20 -15.34 -3.73
C LEU A 326 3.85 -14.73 -5.08
N PHE A 327 3.19 -15.47 -5.97
CA PHE A 327 2.86 -15.02 -7.32
C PHE A 327 1.80 -13.92 -7.29
N THR A 328 1.90 -13.00 -8.26
CA THR A 328 0.89 -11.96 -8.44
C THR A 328 -0.43 -12.57 -8.94
N PRO A 329 -1.58 -11.92 -8.68
CA PRO A 329 -2.87 -12.38 -9.18
C PRO A 329 -2.90 -12.54 -10.71
N GLU A 330 -2.24 -11.64 -11.44
CA GLU A 330 -2.18 -11.66 -12.90
C GLU A 330 -1.47 -12.90 -13.43
N LEU A 331 -0.39 -13.34 -12.77
CA LEU A 331 0.32 -14.57 -13.13
C LEU A 331 -0.45 -15.83 -12.69
N LEU A 332 -1.17 -15.76 -11.57
CA LEU A 332 -2.02 -16.86 -11.12
C LEU A 332 -3.29 -17.02 -11.97
N ALA A 333 -3.68 -16.01 -12.75
CA ALA A 333 -4.74 -16.12 -13.74
C ALA A 333 -4.30 -16.85 -15.02
N ASP A 334 -2.99 -17.00 -15.24
CA ASP A 334 -2.43 -17.69 -16.40
C ASP A 334 -2.52 -19.22 -16.24
N GLU A 335 -3.11 -19.89 -17.23
CA GLU A 335 -3.34 -21.34 -17.20
C GLU A 335 -2.04 -22.15 -17.18
N HIS A 336 -0.98 -21.66 -17.85
CA HIS A 336 0.31 -22.35 -17.88
C HIS A 336 0.99 -22.31 -16.51
N VAL A 337 1.01 -21.13 -15.87
CA VAL A 337 1.56 -20.97 -14.52
C VAL A 337 0.82 -21.87 -13.51
N LEU A 338 -0.52 -21.86 -13.54
CA LEU A 338 -1.32 -22.72 -12.67
C LEU A 338 -1.04 -24.20 -12.90
N ALA A 339 -0.99 -24.64 -14.16
CA ALA A 339 -0.72 -26.04 -14.50
C ALA A 339 0.64 -26.51 -13.99
N ARG A 340 1.69 -25.69 -14.09
CA ARG A 340 3.03 -26.02 -13.54
C ARG A 340 3.01 -26.12 -12.01
N LEU A 341 2.34 -25.19 -11.33
CA LEU A 341 2.24 -25.21 -9.86
C LEU A 341 1.41 -26.40 -9.35
N ASP A 342 0.31 -26.73 -10.02
CA ASP A 342 -0.57 -27.84 -9.66
C ASP A 342 0.09 -29.19 -9.98
N ALA A 343 0.93 -29.29 -11.02
CA ALA A 343 1.76 -30.46 -11.28
C ALA A 343 2.72 -30.77 -10.13
N GLY A 344 3.34 -29.73 -9.53
CA GLY A 344 4.16 -29.89 -8.33
C GLY A 344 3.36 -30.37 -7.12
N ALA A 345 2.13 -29.87 -6.93
CA ALA A 345 1.25 -30.36 -5.87
C ALA A 345 0.90 -31.85 -6.07
N ALA A 346 0.59 -32.26 -7.30
CA ALA A 346 0.31 -33.66 -7.64
C ALA A 346 1.52 -34.59 -7.39
N MET A 347 2.76 -34.10 -7.51
CA MET A 347 3.95 -34.87 -7.15
C MET A 347 4.00 -35.20 -5.65
N VAL A 348 3.50 -34.31 -4.78
CA VAL A 348 3.42 -34.55 -3.33
C VAL A 348 2.37 -35.62 -3.02
N ASP A 349 1.23 -35.57 -3.70
CA ASP A 349 0.15 -36.56 -3.55
C ASP A 349 0.61 -37.96 -3.99
N GLN A 350 1.30 -38.06 -5.13
CA GLN A 350 1.80 -39.33 -5.66
C GLN A 350 2.83 -39.99 -4.73
N GLU A 351 3.83 -39.25 -4.24
CA GLU A 351 4.87 -39.80 -3.36
C GLU A 351 4.27 -40.33 -2.04
N THR A 352 3.21 -39.68 -1.55
CA THR A 352 2.52 -40.10 -0.33
C THR A 352 1.76 -41.42 -0.55
N GLN A 353 1.07 -41.55 -1.69
CA GLN A 353 0.39 -42.79 -2.06
C GLN A 353 1.35 -43.97 -2.26
N ASP A 354 2.54 -43.70 -2.83
CA ASP A 354 3.57 -44.72 -3.02
C ASP A 354 4.14 -45.20 -1.68
N LEU A 355 4.36 -44.29 -0.72
CA LEU A 355 4.77 -44.64 0.65
C LEU A 355 3.71 -45.45 1.41
N ASP A 356 2.44 -45.05 1.31
CA ASP A 356 1.32 -45.78 1.94
C ASP A 356 1.15 -47.18 1.33
N SER A 357 1.33 -47.30 0.01
CA SER A 357 1.30 -48.58 -0.70
C SER A 357 2.44 -49.49 -0.23
N LEU A 358 3.67 -48.98 -0.10
CA LEU A 358 4.82 -49.75 0.38
C LEU A 358 4.68 -50.21 1.83
N LEU A 359 4.05 -49.41 2.69
CA LEU A 359 3.77 -49.77 4.08
C LEU A 359 2.58 -50.76 4.20
N GLY A 360 1.66 -50.76 3.23
CA GLY A 360 0.52 -51.68 3.16
C GLY A 360 0.87 -53.12 2.73
N TYR A 361 2.06 -53.36 2.15
CA TYR A 361 2.53 -54.69 1.74
C TYR A 361 3.45 -55.40 2.77
N SER A 362 3.55 -54.87 4.00
CA SER A 362 4.28 -55.50 5.10
C SER A 362 3.34 -56.37 5.96
N TRP A 363 3.11 -57.62 5.53
CA TRP A 363 2.52 -58.67 6.38
C TRP A 363 3.36 -59.94 6.37
#